data_AF-A0A6C0JN98-F1
#
_entry.id   AF-A0A6C0JN98-F1
#
_cell.length_a   1.000
_cell.length_b   1.000
_cell.length_c   1.000
_cell.angle_alpha   90.00
_cell.angle_beta   90.00
_cell.angle_gamma   90.00
#
_symmetry.space_group_name_H-M   'P 1'
#
loop_
_entity.id
_entity.type
_entity.pdbx_description
1 polymer ?
#
loop_
_entity_poly.entity_id
_entity_poly.type
_entity_poly.pdbx_seq_one_letter_code
_entity_poly.pdbx_strand_id
1 'polypeptide(L)'
;MRKLKCNDCPNIITKKYDGQSKKMLQAQMLKTPKSYKLKYSNSANDNIVRIIISNDYDSNKGLLLCYKFNRYSELISPFILKFPKIDIVGLLDKIILELSESERKRVFNIKEEVPVITDTQILYENKKTFYVVTAYLFGFYSFIFKNYTNDVFIPTYSYTFDLSHISNAEKRDETDNTKIIKPESKLSFSIDKNWIPYTHLTYNGTPGTAGANVIVTIPQSIKTGQLYIYNAASTNVAINYILWGYNLENFTVLLDSIKESILPICKNIPSGLEYQKIPDETINTLSTVYQIICMTRSSLLLVNNTYGVVLYFDDIKIRRGLGFNNIVKYGLYSGDYYIYVPPEYELTFFNKSDSNFIFSGDNTKKSTDTIDGVVYDFYYGTIKIVITGSFQPISIYTKSYGYLNCKDIMIYSETCSFILPDEKPYLIPYI
;
A
#
# COMPACT_ATOMS: atom_id res chain seq x y z
N MET A 1 36.85 -3.05 27.02
CA MET A 1 36.05 -1.82 27.22
C MET A 1 36.57 -1.06 28.44
N ARG A 2 37.35 0.01 28.24
CA ARG A 2 37.74 0.96 29.30
C ARG A 2 36.68 2.06 29.35
N LYS A 3 36.05 2.27 30.52
CA LYS A 3 35.16 3.41 30.76
C LYS A 3 36.00 4.69 30.79
N LEU A 4 35.74 5.61 29.87
CA LEU A 4 36.24 6.98 29.94
C LEU A 4 35.57 7.69 31.14
N LYS A 5 36.37 8.14 32.10
CA LYS A 5 35.92 9.03 33.19
C LYS A 5 36.28 10.47 32.80
N CYS A 6 35.28 11.32 32.58
CA CYS A 6 35.43 12.77 32.63
C CYS A 6 35.48 13.17 34.10
N ASN A 7 36.59 13.73 34.59
CA ASN A 7 36.76 14.06 36.00
C ASN A 7 36.14 15.42 36.40
N ASP A 8 35.72 16.26 35.45
CA ASP A 8 35.21 17.62 35.75
C ASP A 8 33.90 17.96 35.01
N CYS A 9 33.08 16.95 34.71
CA CYS A 9 31.74 17.19 34.20
C CYS A 9 30.79 17.44 35.41
N PRO A 10 30.10 18.60 35.54
CA PRO A 10 29.13 18.80 36.61
C PRO A 10 28.05 17.72 36.51
N ASN A 11 27.69 17.08 37.63
CA ASN A 11 26.73 15.97 37.69
C ASN A 11 25.45 16.27 36.89
N ILE A 12 25.39 15.79 35.65
CA ILE A 12 24.18 15.90 34.83
C ILE A 12 23.25 14.78 35.26
N ILE A 13 22.26 15.18 36.06
CA ILE A 13 21.15 14.41 36.60
C ILE A 13 20.63 13.37 35.59
N THR A 14 20.59 12.10 36.02
CA THR A 14 20.12 10.95 35.24
C THR A 14 18.60 10.79 35.35
N LYS A 15 17.91 10.81 34.18
CA LYS A 15 16.61 10.17 33.85
C LYS A 15 15.43 10.23 34.84
N LYS A 16 15.42 11.15 35.79
CA LYS A 16 14.24 11.59 36.54
C LYS A 16 14.37 13.09 36.74
N TYR A 17 13.59 13.88 36.01
CA TYR A 17 13.25 15.21 36.52
C TYR A 17 12.22 14.95 37.64
N ASP A 18 12.66 15.08 38.89
CA ASP A 18 11.84 15.02 40.11
C ASP A 18 11.00 13.75 40.36
N GLY A 19 11.39 12.61 39.78
CA GLY A 19 10.74 11.32 40.06
C GLY A 19 9.36 11.13 39.43
N GLN A 20 8.95 11.98 38.48
CA GLN A 20 7.62 11.93 37.88
C GLN A 20 7.61 11.26 36.50
N SER A 21 6.57 10.47 36.23
CA SER A 21 6.35 9.85 34.91
C SER A 21 5.80 10.85 33.88
N LYS A 22 5.94 10.55 32.58
CA LYS A 22 5.35 11.36 31.48
C LYS A 22 3.85 11.65 31.69
N LYS A 23 3.10 10.65 32.18
CA LYS A 23 1.67 10.80 32.49
C LYS A 23 1.42 11.74 33.67
N MET A 24 2.28 11.72 34.69
CA MET A 24 2.19 12.64 35.84
C MET A 24 2.45 14.10 35.43
N LEU A 25 3.44 14.34 34.57
CA LEU A 25 3.75 15.68 34.05
C LEU A 25 2.63 16.20 33.15
N GLN A 26 2.08 15.38 32.26
CA GLN A 26 0.91 15.76 31.44
C GLN A 26 -0.30 16.09 32.33
N ALA A 27 -0.55 15.31 33.38
CA ALA A 27 -1.61 15.58 34.35
C ALA A 27 -1.36 16.87 35.15
N GLN A 28 -0.10 17.19 35.50
CA GLN A 28 0.24 18.46 36.15
C GLN A 28 0.07 19.66 35.21
N MET A 29 0.42 19.53 33.93
CA MET A 29 0.23 20.60 32.94
C MET A 29 -1.26 20.95 32.75
N LEU A 30 -2.15 19.95 32.79
CA LEU A 30 -3.60 20.17 32.74
C LEU A 30 -4.16 20.85 34.00
N LYS A 31 -3.50 20.67 35.16
CA LYS A 31 -3.90 21.24 36.44
C LYS A 31 -3.28 22.60 36.73
N THR A 32 -2.25 23.02 36.00
CA THR A 32 -1.54 24.27 36.25
C THR A 32 -2.20 25.42 35.47
N PRO A 33 -2.52 26.56 36.11
CA PRO A 33 -3.16 27.70 35.44
C PRO A 33 -2.37 28.18 34.22
N LYS A 34 -3.07 28.63 33.16
CA LYS A 34 -2.49 29.05 31.86
C LYS A 34 -1.35 30.08 31.94
N SER A 35 -1.21 30.80 33.07
CA SER A 35 -0.16 31.78 33.32
C SER A 35 1.21 31.17 33.67
N TYR A 36 1.28 29.91 34.08
CA TYR A 36 2.54 29.21 34.37
C TYR A 36 2.85 28.16 33.29
N LYS A 37 3.72 28.51 32.34
CA LYS A 37 4.22 27.57 31.34
C LYS A 37 5.26 26.64 31.96
N LEU A 38 4.84 25.46 32.39
CA LEU A 38 5.75 24.35 32.66
C LEU A 38 6.52 24.01 31.37
N LYS A 39 7.82 24.29 31.35
CA LYS A 39 8.71 23.91 30.24
C LYS A 39 9.05 22.43 30.38
N TYR A 40 8.52 21.62 29.47
CA TYR A 40 8.87 20.21 29.35
C TYR A 40 10.08 20.06 28.42
N SER A 41 11.24 19.67 28.96
CA SER A 41 12.34 19.16 28.14
C SER A 41 12.06 17.70 27.84
N ASN A 42 11.90 17.35 26.56
CA ASN A 42 11.78 15.95 26.18
C ASN A 42 13.17 15.30 26.27
N SER A 43 13.22 14.01 26.63
CA SER A 43 14.48 13.28 26.80
C SER A 43 15.37 13.25 25.53
N ALA A 44 14.78 13.50 24.36
CA ALA A 44 15.49 13.56 23.08
C ALA A 44 16.32 14.85 22.94
N ASN A 45 15.76 16.02 23.28
CA ASN A 45 16.49 17.27 23.28
C ASN A 45 17.63 17.22 24.30
N ASP A 46 17.38 16.71 25.51
CA ASP A 46 18.44 16.57 26.52
C ASP A 46 19.58 15.66 26.05
N ASN A 47 19.29 14.61 25.28
CA ASN A 47 20.31 13.74 24.72
C ASN A 47 21.08 14.39 23.56
N ILE A 48 20.41 15.12 22.66
CA ILE A 48 21.09 15.89 21.59
C ILE A 48 22.04 16.91 22.22
N VAL A 49 21.56 17.61 23.24
CA VAL A 49 22.37 18.58 23.99
C VAL A 49 23.56 17.91 24.68
N ARG A 50 23.37 16.73 25.28
CA ARG A 50 24.48 15.94 25.86
C ARG A 50 25.50 15.54 24.81
N ILE A 51 25.06 15.11 23.63
CA ILE A 51 25.98 14.74 22.53
C ILE A 51 26.79 15.96 22.08
N ILE A 52 26.13 17.10 21.84
CA ILE A 52 26.78 18.36 21.45
C ILE A 52 27.82 18.77 22.49
N ILE A 53 27.44 18.76 23.77
CA ILE A 53 28.32 19.19 24.86
C ILE A 53 29.42 18.16 25.15
N SER A 54 29.21 16.87 24.84
CA SER A 54 30.23 15.83 25.05
C SER A 54 31.49 16.04 24.20
N ASN A 55 31.38 16.83 23.13
CA ASN A 55 32.45 17.07 22.16
C ASN A 55 33.02 15.78 21.55
N ASP A 56 32.21 14.71 21.50
CA ASP A 56 32.57 13.43 20.90
C ASP A 56 32.43 13.49 19.38
N TYR A 57 33.52 13.17 18.66
CA TYR A 57 33.57 13.33 17.21
C TYR A 57 32.53 12.47 16.49
N ASP A 58 32.47 11.17 16.79
CA ASP A 58 31.60 10.24 16.07
C ASP A 58 30.12 10.55 16.29
N SER A 59 29.76 10.88 17.54
CA SER A 59 28.38 11.22 17.90
C SER A 59 27.93 12.54 17.25
N ASN A 60 28.80 13.55 17.21
CA ASN A 60 28.49 14.83 16.57
C ASN A 60 28.50 14.73 15.04
N LYS A 61 29.38 13.91 14.45
CA LYS A 61 29.34 13.57 13.01
C LYS A 61 28.02 12.89 12.64
N GLY A 62 27.56 11.95 13.47
CA GLY A 62 26.26 11.30 13.31
C GLY A 62 25.08 12.29 13.35
N LEU A 63 25.10 13.24 14.30
CA LEU A 63 24.09 14.30 14.36
C LEU A 63 24.13 15.21 13.12
N LEU A 64 25.32 15.62 12.66
CA LEU A 64 25.48 16.46 11.47
C LEU A 64 24.92 15.77 10.22
N LEU A 65 25.21 14.48 10.03
CA LEU A 65 24.69 13.67 8.91
C LEU A 65 23.17 13.48 8.97
N CYS A 66 22.62 13.44 10.18
CA CYS A 66 21.19 13.28 10.43
C CYS A 66 20.42 14.59 10.17
N TYR A 67 20.92 15.70 10.71
CA TYR A 67 20.22 16.98 10.68
C TYR A 67 20.59 17.85 9.48
N LYS A 68 21.66 17.53 8.76
CA LYS A 68 22.29 18.40 7.76
C LYS A 68 22.86 19.66 8.40
N PHE A 69 23.72 20.37 7.66
CA PHE A 69 24.48 21.49 8.19
C PHE A 69 23.59 22.58 8.81
N ASN A 70 22.61 23.08 8.06
CA ASN A 70 21.79 24.22 8.50
C ASN A 70 21.10 23.95 9.86
N ARG A 71 20.46 22.79 9.99
CA ARG A 71 19.72 22.46 11.21
C ARG A 71 20.64 22.11 12.37
N TYR A 72 21.77 21.44 12.11
CA TYR A 72 22.75 21.14 13.13
C TYR A 72 23.39 22.43 13.68
N SER A 73 23.72 23.38 12.81
CA SER A 73 24.23 24.70 13.18
C SER A 73 23.26 25.48 14.07
N GLU A 74 21.95 25.42 13.79
CA GLU A 74 20.92 25.99 14.67
C GLU A 74 20.90 25.34 16.06
N LEU A 75 21.13 24.03 16.15
CA LEU A 75 21.14 23.28 17.41
C LEU A 75 22.35 23.62 18.28
N ILE A 76 23.53 23.81 17.69
CA ILE A 76 24.75 24.09 18.45
C ILE A 76 24.89 25.57 18.87
N SER A 77 24.27 26.49 18.12
CA SER A 77 24.43 27.95 18.32
C SER A 77 24.21 28.43 19.76
N PRO A 78 23.16 27.99 20.48
CA PRO A 78 22.95 28.39 21.88
C PRO A 78 24.04 27.90 22.85
N PHE A 79 24.77 26.84 22.48
CA PHE A 79 25.75 26.18 23.35
C PHE A 79 27.15 26.76 23.21
N ILE A 80 27.49 27.32 22.04
CA ILE A 80 28.77 28.00 21.80
C ILE A 80 28.97 29.13 22.82
N LEU A 81 27.93 29.94 23.06
CA LEU A 81 27.99 31.04 24.03
C LEU A 81 27.89 30.55 25.48
N LYS A 82 27.13 29.49 25.72
CA LYS A 82 26.84 28.98 27.08
C LYS A 82 27.98 28.14 27.66
N PHE A 83 28.79 27.51 26.81
CA PHE A 83 29.88 26.61 27.20
C PHE A 83 31.19 26.97 26.47
N PRO A 84 31.76 28.16 26.72
CA PRO A 84 32.92 28.67 25.96
C PRO A 84 34.21 27.85 26.16
N LYS A 85 34.26 26.96 27.15
CA LYS A 85 35.39 26.04 27.38
C LYS A 85 35.34 24.78 26.52
N ILE A 86 34.24 24.53 25.81
CA ILE A 86 34.06 23.38 24.93
C ILE A 86 34.17 23.86 23.50
N ASP A 87 35.14 23.34 22.76
CA ASP A 87 35.40 23.75 21.39
C ASP A 87 34.44 23.08 20.39
N ILE A 88 33.16 23.44 20.50
CA ILE A 88 32.08 22.91 19.67
C ILE A 88 32.27 23.33 18.20
N VAL A 89 32.77 24.55 17.98
CA VAL A 89 33.01 25.09 16.63
C VAL A 89 34.19 24.38 15.99
N GLY A 90 35.33 24.24 16.69
CA GLY A 90 36.48 23.51 16.18
C GLY A 90 36.18 22.03 15.93
N LEU A 91 35.32 21.40 16.73
CA LEU A 91 34.83 20.04 16.44
C LEU A 91 34.00 19.98 15.16
N LEU A 92 33.05 20.91 14.97
CA LEU A 92 32.24 20.96 13.75
C LEU A 92 33.10 21.18 12.51
N ASP A 93 34.05 22.11 12.58
CA ASP A 93 34.99 22.39 11.49
C ASP A 93 35.81 21.14 11.13
N LYS A 94 36.32 20.45 12.16
CA LYS A 94 37.03 19.17 11.98
C LYS A 94 36.16 18.12 11.30
N ILE A 95 34.92 17.94 11.75
CA ILE A 95 33.97 16.99 11.14
C ILE A 95 33.75 17.34 9.66
N ILE A 96 33.50 18.62 9.34
CA ILE A 96 33.24 19.08 7.97
C ILE A 96 34.44 18.83 7.04
N LEU A 97 35.65 19.10 7.53
CA LEU A 97 36.89 18.88 6.79
C LEU A 97 37.10 17.40 6.46
N GLU A 98 36.72 16.51 7.37
CA GLU A 98 36.91 15.06 7.26
C GLU A 98 35.70 14.32 6.65
N LEU A 99 34.66 15.03 6.21
CA LEU A 99 33.57 14.40 5.44
C LEU A 99 34.08 13.91 4.08
N SER A 100 33.75 12.67 3.73
CA SER A 100 33.86 12.18 2.37
C SER A 100 33.00 13.01 1.41
N GLU A 101 33.27 12.92 0.10
CA GLU A 101 32.55 13.71 -0.90
C GLU A 101 31.03 13.47 -0.87
N SER A 102 30.61 12.20 -0.73
CA SER A 102 29.20 11.82 -0.63
C SER A 102 28.56 12.33 0.66
N GLU A 103 29.25 12.23 1.80
CA GLU A 103 28.80 12.80 3.07
C GLU A 103 28.66 14.32 3.00
N ARG A 104 29.62 15.01 2.37
CA ARG A 104 29.61 16.47 2.19
C ARG A 104 28.42 16.91 1.34
N LYS A 105 28.20 16.27 0.18
CA LYS A 105 27.05 16.54 -0.68
C LYS A 105 25.73 16.39 0.08
N ARG A 106 25.60 15.33 0.89
CA ARG A 106 24.44 15.10 1.75
C ARG A 106 24.26 16.19 2.83
N VAL A 107 25.33 16.52 3.55
CA VAL A 107 25.31 17.50 4.66
C VAL A 107 24.94 18.90 4.16
N PHE A 108 25.39 19.27 2.96
CA PHE A 108 25.15 20.59 2.36
C PHE A 108 24.00 20.59 1.33
N ASN A 109 23.31 19.47 1.15
CA ASN A 109 22.19 19.34 0.21
C ASN A 109 22.56 19.74 -1.25
N ILE A 110 23.80 19.42 -1.64
CA ILE A 110 24.31 19.63 -3.00
C ILE A 110 23.65 18.58 -3.89
N LYS A 111 22.90 19.03 -4.90
CA LYS A 111 22.31 18.13 -5.90
C LYS A 111 23.45 17.47 -6.67
N GLU A 112 23.54 16.15 -6.64
CA GLU A 112 24.44 15.44 -7.56
C GLU A 112 23.93 15.63 -8.99
N GLU A 113 24.83 16.02 -9.88
CA GLU A 113 24.60 15.80 -11.30
C GLU A 113 24.51 14.29 -11.48
N VAL A 114 23.30 13.81 -11.76
CA VAL A 114 23.02 12.39 -11.93
C VAL A 114 24.02 11.87 -12.96
N PRO A 115 24.95 10.96 -12.60
CA PRO A 115 25.83 10.37 -13.59
C PRO A 115 24.93 9.77 -14.66
N VAL A 116 25.24 10.05 -15.93
CA VAL A 116 24.53 9.45 -17.06
C VAL A 116 24.65 7.94 -16.88
N ILE A 117 23.58 7.33 -16.37
CA ILE A 117 23.48 5.88 -16.21
C ILE A 117 23.52 5.34 -17.63
N THR A 118 24.68 4.90 -18.05
CA THR A 118 24.84 4.10 -19.26
C THR A 118 24.24 2.75 -18.91
N ASP A 119 23.11 2.41 -19.53
CA ASP A 119 22.38 1.15 -19.40
C ASP A 119 23.33 -0.05 -19.32
N THR A 120 23.76 -0.41 -18.11
CA THR A 120 24.63 -1.57 -17.91
C THR A 120 23.85 -2.65 -17.19
N GLN A 121 23.54 -3.67 -17.98
CA GLN A 121 22.99 -4.98 -17.63
C GLN A 121 21.72 -4.94 -16.79
N ILE A 122 20.63 -4.52 -17.44
CA ILE A 122 19.27 -4.77 -16.99
C ILE A 122 19.04 -6.29 -17.01
N LEU A 123 18.95 -6.91 -15.83
CA LEU A 123 18.31 -8.21 -15.69
C LEU A 123 16.80 -7.98 -15.83
N TYR A 124 16.28 -8.15 -17.03
CA TYR A 124 14.84 -8.18 -17.35
C TYR A 124 14.19 -9.44 -16.76
N GLU A 125 14.40 -9.70 -15.47
CA GLU A 125 13.73 -10.80 -14.79
C GLU A 125 12.25 -10.46 -14.73
N ASN A 126 11.42 -11.36 -15.26
CA ASN A 126 9.97 -11.20 -15.19
C ASN A 126 9.55 -11.32 -13.72
N LYS A 127 9.13 -10.21 -13.13
CA LYS A 127 8.80 -10.12 -11.71
C LYS A 127 7.48 -10.80 -11.39
N LYS A 128 6.49 -10.62 -12.26
CA LYS A 128 5.11 -11.07 -12.05
C LYS A 128 4.36 -11.14 -13.38
N THR A 129 3.47 -12.12 -13.48
CA THR A 129 2.49 -12.22 -14.56
C THR A 129 1.11 -11.82 -14.05
N PHE A 130 0.43 -10.92 -14.76
CA PHE A 130 -0.94 -10.52 -14.53
C PHE A 130 -1.86 -11.19 -15.55
N TYR A 131 -2.96 -11.79 -15.09
CA TYR A 131 -3.95 -12.38 -15.98
C TYR A 131 -5.02 -11.35 -16.34
N VAL A 132 -5.11 -11.01 -17.62
CA VAL A 132 -5.98 -9.96 -18.11
C VAL A 132 -7.16 -10.58 -18.84
N VAL A 133 -8.37 -10.17 -18.45
CA VAL A 133 -9.60 -10.47 -19.18
C VAL A 133 -10.29 -9.16 -19.56
N THR A 134 -11.23 -9.24 -20.48
CA THR A 134 -12.04 -8.09 -20.88
C THR A 134 -13.52 -8.39 -20.72
N ALA A 135 -14.25 -7.47 -20.10
CA ALA A 135 -15.68 -7.62 -19.84
C ALA A 135 -16.45 -6.44 -20.42
N TYR A 136 -17.71 -6.68 -20.82
CA TYR A 136 -18.63 -5.62 -21.24
C TYR A 136 -19.46 -5.18 -20.04
N LEU A 137 -19.14 -4.01 -19.49
CA LEU A 137 -19.72 -3.50 -18.26
C LEU A 137 -20.19 -2.06 -18.53
N PHE A 138 -21.45 -1.75 -18.20
CA PHE A 138 -22.04 -0.40 -18.35
C PHE A 138 -22.00 0.20 -19.75
N GLY A 139 -22.08 -0.64 -20.78
CA GLY A 139 -22.12 -0.19 -22.16
C GLY A 139 -20.74 -0.10 -22.83
N PHE A 140 -19.66 -0.45 -22.14
CA PHE A 140 -18.30 -0.39 -22.64
C PHE A 140 -17.47 -1.61 -22.26
N TYR A 141 -16.36 -1.81 -22.97
CA TYR A 141 -15.41 -2.89 -22.69
C TYR A 141 -14.26 -2.40 -21.81
N SER A 142 -13.85 -3.28 -20.90
CA SER A 142 -13.00 -2.96 -19.76
C SER A 142 -11.93 -4.02 -19.58
N PHE A 143 -10.68 -3.65 -19.33
CA PHE A 143 -9.65 -4.58 -18.83
C PHE A 143 -9.87 -4.88 -17.35
N ILE A 144 -9.71 -6.16 -16.98
CA ILE A 144 -9.77 -6.65 -15.61
C ILE A 144 -8.51 -7.47 -15.34
N PHE A 145 -7.76 -7.08 -14.30
CA PHE A 145 -6.53 -7.74 -13.88
C PHE A 145 -6.82 -8.69 -12.71
N LYS A 146 -7.00 -9.99 -12.99
CA LYS A 146 -7.57 -10.96 -12.03
C LYS A 146 -6.77 -11.09 -10.73
N ASN A 147 -5.44 -11.08 -10.83
CA ASN A 147 -4.52 -11.30 -9.71
C ASN A 147 -3.80 -10.03 -9.25
N TYR A 148 -4.32 -8.86 -9.60
CA TYR A 148 -3.78 -7.60 -9.08
C TYR A 148 -4.14 -7.42 -7.61
N THR A 149 -3.15 -7.01 -6.80
CA THR A 149 -3.30 -6.87 -5.36
C THR A 149 -2.69 -5.58 -4.81
N ASN A 150 -2.89 -4.45 -5.48
CA ASN A 150 -2.24 -3.17 -5.19
C ASN A 150 -0.71 -3.23 -5.33
N ASP A 151 -0.24 -3.94 -6.37
CA ASP A 151 1.17 -4.12 -6.64
C ASP A 151 1.85 -2.81 -7.05
N VAL A 152 3.04 -2.56 -6.50
CA VAL A 152 3.90 -1.44 -6.90
C VAL A 152 4.96 -1.95 -7.86
N PHE A 153 5.10 -1.26 -8.99
CA PHE A 153 6.01 -1.61 -10.06
C PHE A 153 7.39 -1.06 -9.72
N ILE A 154 8.41 -1.91 -9.82
CA ILE A 154 9.77 -1.62 -9.40
C ILE A 154 10.61 -1.40 -10.67
N PRO A 155 11.39 -0.32 -10.76
CA PRO A 155 12.36 -0.13 -11.83
C PRO A 155 13.31 -1.33 -11.94
N THR A 156 13.86 -1.50 -13.14
CA THR A 156 14.70 -2.63 -13.60
C THR A 156 14.00 -3.97 -13.76
N TYR A 157 12.68 -4.08 -13.51
CA TYR A 157 11.93 -5.31 -13.70
C TYR A 157 11.01 -5.27 -14.93
N SER A 158 10.68 -6.46 -15.42
CA SER A 158 9.63 -6.67 -16.41
C SER A 158 8.39 -7.30 -15.77
N TYR A 159 7.22 -6.94 -16.29
CA TYR A 159 5.93 -7.45 -15.86
C TYR A 159 5.18 -7.98 -17.08
N THR A 160 4.71 -9.22 -17.01
CA THR A 160 3.98 -9.85 -18.11
C THR A 160 2.48 -9.68 -17.87
N PHE A 161 1.73 -9.34 -18.90
CA PHE A 161 0.28 -9.28 -18.89
C PHE A 161 -0.24 -10.29 -19.88
N ASP A 162 -0.74 -11.41 -19.36
CA ASP A 162 -1.30 -12.50 -20.14
C ASP A 162 -2.66 -12.06 -20.73
N LEU A 163 -2.72 -12.05 -22.07
CA LEU A 163 -3.88 -11.67 -22.87
C LEU A 163 -4.52 -12.88 -23.55
N SER A 164 -4.13 -14.11 -23.20
CA SER A 164 -4.57 -15.33 -23.88
C SER A 164 -6.03 -15.69 -23.69
N HIS A 165 -6.69 -15.12 -22.67
CA HIS A 165 -8.10 -15.40 -22.41
C HIS A 165 -8.98 -14.95 -23.59
N ILE A 166 -9.89 -15.83 -24.05
CA ILE A 166 -10.71 -15.62 -25.26
C ILE A 166 -11.51 -14.32 -25.25
N SER A 167 -11.84 -13.79 -24.07
CA SER A 167 -12.50 -12.49 -23.97
C SER A 167 -11.71 -11.39 -24.69
N ASN A 168 -10.39 -11.46 -24.72
CA ASN A 168 -9.51 -10.43 -25.29
C ASN A 168 -9.50 -10.41 -26.82
N ALA A 169 -10.06 -11.44 -27.46
CA ALA A 169 -10.22 -11.48 -28.90
C ALA A 169 -11.17 -10.37 -29.39
N GLU A 170 -10.96 -9.95 -30.64
CA GLU A 170 -11.95 -9.18 -31.38
C GLU A 170 -13.25 -9.99 -31.51
N LYS A 171 -14.40 -9.32 -31.33
CA LYS A 171 -15.71 -9.92 -31.58
C LYS A 171 -16.38 -9.24 -32.76
N ARG A 172 -16.75 -10.03 -33.76
CA ARG A 172 -17.51 -9.60 -34.94
C ARG A 172 -18.98 -9.99 -34.81
N ASP A 173 -19.83 -9.29 -35.54
CA ASP A 173 -21.26 -9.58 -35.61
C ASP A 173 -21.47 -10.92 -36.31
N GLU A 174 -22.23 -11.82 -35.67
CA GLU A 174 -22.49 -13.16 -36.19
C GLU A 174 -23.30 -13.12 -37.50
N THR A 175 -24.07 -12.04 -37.70
CA THR A 175 -24.86 -11.84 -38.92
C THR A 175 -24.12 -11.03 -39.98
N ASP A 176 -23.07 -10.30 -39.60
CA ASP A 176 -22.25 -9.48 -40.49
C ASP A 176 -20.79 -9.47 -40.02
N ASN A 177 -19.97 -10.35 -40.58
CA ASN A 177 -18.56 -10.48 -40.22
C ASN A 177 -17.71 -9.22 -40.54
N THR A 178 -18.25 -8.23 -41.24
CA THR A 178 -17.56 -6.95 -41.44
C THR A 178 -17.72 -5.99 -40.25
N LYS A 179 -18.77 -6.18 -39.45
CA LYS A 179 -19.10 -5.33 -38.32
C LYS A 179 -18.42 -5.82 -37.05
N ILE A 180 -17.48 -5.02 -36.54
CA ILE A 180 -16.81 -5.27 -35.27
C ILE A 180 -17.75 -4.84 -34.13
N ILE A 181 -18.18 -5.80 -33.31
CA ILE A 181 -18.97 -5.58 -32.08
C ILE A 181 -18.05 -5.18 -30.93
N LYS A 182 -16.84 -5.75 -30.90
CA LYS A 182 -15.81 -5.48 -29.90
C LYS A 182 -14.47 -5.37 -30.60
N PRO A 183 -13.78 -4.21 -30.52
CA PRO A 183 -12.43 -4.11 -31.04
C PRO A 183 -11.51 -5.05 -30.26
N GLU A 184 -10.48 -5.56 -30.93
CA GLU A 184 -9.41 -6.32 -30.29
C GLU A 184 -8.91 -5.59 -29.04
N SER A 185 -8.64 -6.35 -27.97
CA SER A 185 -8.12 -5.74 -26.75
C SER A 185 -6.62 -5.53 -26.87
N LYS A 186 -6.18 -4.34 -27.28
CA LYS A 186 -4.76 -3.97 -27.38
C LYS A 186 -4.33 -3.23 -26.12
N LEU A 187 -4.10 -3.98 -25.04
CA LEU A 187 -3.67 -3.43 -23.75
C LEU A 187 -2.36 -2.65 -23.92
N SER A 188 -2.38 -1.38 -23.56
CA SER A 188 -1.24 -0.47 -23.64
C SER A 188 -1.15 0.42 -22.40
N PHE A 189 -0.02 1.10 -22.28
CA PHE A 189 0.31 1.96 -21.15
C PHE A 189 0.77 3.33 -21.65
N SER A 190 0.46 4.40 -20.93
CA SER A 190 0.94 5.76 -21.22
C SER A 190 1.50 6.39 -19.95
N ILE A 191 2.55 7.20 -20.08
CA ILE A 191 3.15 7.92 -18.95
C ILE A 191 2.40 9.22 -18.59
N ASP A 192 1.75 9.84 -19.58
CA ASP A 192 1.15 11.18 -19.46
C ASP A 192 -0.34 11.20 -19.83
N LYS A 193 -0.97 10.02 -19.90
CA LYS A 193 -2.37 9.86 -20.34
C LYS A 193 -2.61 10.45 -21.75
N ASN A 194 -1.57 10.45 -22.57
CA ASN A 194 -1.49 11.17 -23.85
C ASN A 194 -1.56 10.26 -25.08
N TRP A 195 -1.95 8.99 -24.90
CA TRP A 195 -2.25 8.03 -25.97
C TRP A 195 -1.03 7.45 -26.67
N ILE A 196 0.13 8.00 -26.35
CA ILE A 196 1.40 7.51 -26.84
C ILE A 196 1.74 6.27 -26.02
N PRO A 197 1.87 5.10 -26.67
CA PRO A 197 2.28 3.88 -25.99
C PRO A 197 3.62 4.10 -25.29
N TYR A 198 3.71 3.55 -24.10
CA TYR A 198 4.94 3.50 -23.35
C TYR A 198 6.01 2.80 -24.18
N THR A 199 7.22 3.36 -24.18
CA THR A 199 8.29 2.97 -25.12
C THR A 199 8.85 1.57 -24.84
N HIS A 200 8.66 1.04 -23.63
CA HIS A 200 9.21 -0.24 -23.20
C HIS A 200 8.13 -1.35 -23.13
N LEU A 201 7.30 -1.42 -24.19
CA LEU A 201 6.28 -2.44 -24.38
C LEU A 201 6.71 -3.45 -25.44
N THR A 202 6.57 -4.74 -25.14
CA THR A 202 6.74 -5.82 -26.12
C THR A 202 5.45 -6.62 -26.22
N TYR A 203 4.91 -6.74 -27.43
CA TYR A 203 3.67 -7.48 -27.70
C TYR A 203 4.00 -8.83 -28.32
N ASN A 204 3.39 -9.89 -27.79
CA ASN A 204 3.56 -11.25 -28.27
C ASN A 204 2.19 -11.85 -28.58
N GLY A 205 2.01 -12.41 -29.79
CA GLY A 205 0.77 -13.07 -30.21
C GLY A 205 -0.42 -12.12 -30.43
N THR A 206 -1.59 -12.72 -30.65
CA THR A 206 -2.86 -12.02 -30.86
C THR A 206 -3.74 -12.15 -29.62
N PRO A 207 -4.18 -11.07 -28.96
CA PRO A 207 -5.15 -11.09 -27.88
C PRO A 207 -6.27 -12.13 -28.06
N GLY A 208 -6.48 -12.96 -27.04
CA GLY A 208 -7.43 -14.07 -27.06
C GLY A 208 -6.92 -15.39 -27.64
N THR A 209 -5.63 -15.46 -28.02
CA THR A 209 -4.97 -16.70 -28.46
C THR A 209 -3.95 -17.20 -27.43
N ALA A 210 -3.68 -18.51 -27.41
CA ALA A 210 -2.73 -19.11 -26.48
C ALA A 210 -1.34 -18.46 -26.58
N GLY A 211 -0.78 -18.08 -25.42
CA GLY A 211 0.53 -17.42 -25.34
C GLY A 211 0.53 -15.92 -25.62
N ALA A 212 -0.61 -15.32 -25.99
CA ALA A 212 -0.69 -13.88 -26.22
C ALA A 212 -0.41 -13.10 -24.93
N ASN A 213 0.50 -12.12 -24.98
CA ASN A 213 0.84 -11.28 -23.83
C ASN A 213 1.43 -9.93 -24.23
N VAL A 214 1.43 -8.98 -23.29
CA VAL A 214 2.24 -7.76 -23.36
C VAL A 214 3.21 -7.73 -22.19
N ILE A 215 4.48 -7.47 -22.47
CA ILE A 215 5.53 -7.31 -21.46
C ILE A 215 5.83 -5.83 -21.31
N VAL A 216 5.72 -5.33 -20.08
CA VAL A 216 6.08 -3.97 -19.70
C VAL A 216 7.40 -4.00 -18.95
N THR A 217 8.44 -3.35 -19.47
CA THR A 217 9.69 -3.17 -18.73
C THR A 217 9.76 -1.77 -18.14
N ILE A 218 10.02 -1.69 -16.84
CA ILE A 218 10.26 -0.43 -16.15
C ILE A 218 11.77 -0.17 -16.10
N PRO A 219 12.33 0.80 -16.83
CA PRO A 219 13.74 1.14 -16.75
C PRO A 219 14.04 1.90 -15.45
N GLN A 220 15.29 1.84 -15.01
CA GLN A 220 15.78 2.62 -13.87
C GLN A 220 15.56 4.13 -14.06
N SER A 221 15.61 4.61 -15.31
CA SER A 221 15.48 6.01 -15.65
C SER A 221 14.04 6.55 -15.65
N ILE A 222 13.03 5.74 -15.27
CA ILE A 222 11.63 6.17 -15.31
C ILE A 222 11.41 7.37 -14.37
N LYS A 223 10.81 8.44 -14.90
CA LYS A 223 10.56 9.70 -14.18
C LYS A 223 9.13 9.86 -13.67
N THR A 224 8.25 8.92 -13.99
CA THR A 224 6.84 8.94 -13.59
C THR A 224 6.55 7.84 -12.57
N GLY A 225 5.75 8.19 -11.56
CA GLY A 225 5.26 7.24 -10.56
C GLY A 225 4.01 6.49 -11.01
N GLN A 226 3.55 6.68 -12.26
CA GLN A 226 2.30 6.11 -12.77
C GLN A 226 2.43 5.63 -14.22
N LEU A 227 1.77 4.51 -14.51
CA LEU A 227 1.54 4.01 -15.87
C LEU A 227 0.04 3.87 -16.12
N TYR A 228 -0.53 4.74 -16.94
CA TYR A 228 -1.95 4.79 -17.24
C TYR A 228 -2.36 3.71 -18.23
N ILE A 229 -3.40 2.96 -17.90
CA ILE A 229 -3.91 1.84 -18.69
C ILE A 229 -4.89 2.35 -19.74
N TYR A 230 -4.76 1.88 -20.98
CA TYR A 230 -5.75 2.13 -22.03
C TYR A 230 -5.75 1.03 -23.10
N ASN A 231 -6.80 1.00 -23.93
CA ASN A 231 -6.84 0.16 -25.12
C ASN A 231 -6.35 0.96 -26.34
N ALA A 232 -5.20 0.58 -26.89
CA ALA A 232 -4.61 1.23 -28.06
C ALA A 232 -5.36 0.93 -29.39
N ALA A 233 -6.30 -0.03 -29.40
CA ALA A 233 -7.16 -0.29 -30.55
C ALA A 233 -8.44 0.58 -30.57
N SER A 234 -8.76 1.25 -29.46
CA SER A 234 -9.98 2.05 -29.37
C SER A 234 -9.79 3.44 -29.97
N THR A 235 -10.71 3.84 -30.85
CA THR A 235 -10.69 5.12 -31.56
C THR A 235 -11.30 6.28 -30.78
N ASN A 236 -11.99 6.03 -29.66
CA ASN A 236 -12.67 7.08 -28.90
C ASN A 236 -11.75 7.75 -27.88
N VAL A 237 -11.25 8.94 -28.27
CA VAL A 237 -10.19 9.64 -27.53
C VAL A 237 -10.63 10.20 -26.17
N ALA A 238 -11.93 10.41 -25.95
CA ALA A 238 -12.38 11.07 -24.71
C ALA A 238 -12.45 10.11 -23.51
N ILE A 239 -12.56 8.81 -23.76
CA ILE A 239 -13.04 7.86 -22.74
C ILE A 239 -12.13 6.64 -22.53
N ASN A 240 -11.05 6.45 -23.30
CA ASN A 240 -10.29 5.19 -23.21
C ASN A 240 -9.69 4.90 -21.83
N TYR A 241 -9.19 5.91 -21.13
CA TYR A 241 -8.61 5.71 -19.79
C TYR A 241 -9.66 5.45 -18.72
N ILE A 242 -10.87 6.00 -18.90
CA ILE A 242 -11.97 5.86 -17.94
C ILE A 242 -12.66 4.50 -18.14
N LEU A 243 -12.81 4.07 -19.39
CA LEU A 243 -13.63 2.92 -19.73
C LEU A 243 -12.83 1.63 -19.86
N TRP A 244 -11.56 1.68 -20.28
CA TRP A 244 -10.77 0.45 -20.46
C TRP A 244 -9.93 0.07 -19.23
N GLY A 245 -9.73 0.95 -18.25
CA GLY A 245 -8.94 0.69 -17.02
C GLY A 245 -9.80 0.31 -15.79
N TYR A 246 -10.76 -0.58 -15.95
CA TYR A 246 -11.99 -0.57 -15.14
C TYR A 246 -11.88 -1.01 -13.66
N ASN A 247 -10.73 -1.42 -13.17
CA ASN A 247 -10.46 -1.48 -11.72
C ASN A 247 -9.24 -0.66 -11.31
N LEU A 248 -8.48 -0.15 -12.29
CA LEU A 248 -7.21 0.56 -12.14
C LEU A 248 -7.03 1.54 -13.30
N GLU A 249 -7.05 2.83 -13.01
CA GLU A 249 -6.70 3.84 -14.00
C GLU A 249 -5.21 3.80 -14.36
N ASN A 250 -4.37 3.46 -13.38
CA ASN A 250 -2.92 3.36 -13.54
C ASN A 250 -2.30 2.33 -12.59
N PHE A 251 -1.12 1.85 -12.95
CA PHE A 251 -0.22 1.16 -12.04
C PHE A 251 0.72 2.17 -11.37
N THR A 252 0.96 1.99 -10.07
CA THR A 252 1.94 2.78 -9.33
C THR A 252 3.35 2.25 -9.58
N VAL A 253 4.28 3.14 -9.91
CA VAL A 253 5.69 2.85 -10.08
C VAL A 253 6.49 3.48 -8.94
N LEU A 254 7.39 2.70 -8.34
CA LEU A 254 8.32 3.19 -7.34
C LEU A 254 9.44 3.99 -8.02
N LEU A 255 9.49 5.30 -7.78
CA LEU A 255 10.57 6.14 -8.30
C LEU A 255 11.87 5.89 -7.53
N ASP A 256 13.00 5.79 -8.24
CA ASP A 256 14.31 5.54 -7.60
C ASP A 256 14.74 6.66 -6.65
N SER A 257 14.34 7.90 -6.90
CA SER A 257 14.54 9.04 -5.98
C SER A 257 13.91 8.82 -4.60
N ILE A 258 12.90 7.94 -4.51
CA ILE A 258 12.23 7.58 -3.25
C ILE A 258 13.00 6.45 -2.55
N LYS A 259 13.67 5.56 -3.29
CA LYS A 259 14.41 4.40 -2.77
C LYS A 259 15.61 4.82 -1.91
N GLU A 260 16.31 5.89 -2.30
CA GLU A 260 17.42 6.46 -1.53
C GLU A 260 16.98 7.21 -0.27
N SER A 261 15.74 7.73 -0.24
CA SER A 261 15.22 8.48 0.91
C SER A 261 14.79 7.60 2.09
N ILE A 262 14.76 6.26 1.90
CA ILE A 262 14.09 5.32 2.79
C ILE A 262 15.03 4.30 3.51
N LEU A 263 16.34 4.26 3.21
CA LEU A 263 17.26 3.33 3.88
C LEU A 263 18.20 4.02 4.90
N PRO A 264 18.49 3.37 6.06
CA PRO A 264 18.34 3.98 7.39
C PRO A 264 19.68 4.07 8.13
N ILE A 265 20.21 5.29 8.30
CA ILE A 265 21.52 5.50 8.99
C ILE A 265 21.36 6.05 10.41
N CYS A 266 20.15 6.41 10.86
CA CYS A 266 19.96 6.89 12.24
C CYS A 266 19.91 5.77 13.30
N LYS A 267 20.10 4.49 12.91
CA LYS A 267 20.03 3.34 13.84
C LYS A 267 21.26 3.14 14.75
N ASN A 268 22.39 3.79 14.47
CA ASN A 268 23.64 3.56 15.20
C ASN A 268 23.97 4.64 16.26
N ILE A 269 23.03 5.49 16.65
CA ILE A 269 23.23 6.36 17.83
C ILE A 269 23.03 5.50 19.10
N PRO A 270 23.97 5.50 20.06
CA PRO A 270 23.91 4.62 21.23
C PRO A 270 22.58 4.70 21.98
N SER A 271 22.12 3.53 22.42
CA SER A 271 20.80 3.12 22.93
C SER A 271 20.29 3.81 24.23
N GLY A 272 20.62 5.09 24.42
CA GLY A 272 19.98 6.00 25.38
C GLY A 272 18.94 6.93 24.74
N LEU A 273 18.93 7.01 23.41
CA LEU A 273 17.97 7.68 22.55
C LEU A 273 16.98 6.66 21.98
N GLU A 274 16.11 6.11 22.83
CA GLU A 274 14.76 5.87 22.32
C GLU A 274 14.19 7.26 22.03
N TYR A 275 14.36 7.70 20.79
CA TYR A 275 13.28 8.41 20.15
C TYR A 275 12.00 7.68 20.55
N GLN A 276 10.99 8.40 21.06
CA GLN A 276 9.66 7.99 20.68
C GLN A 276 9.78 7.79 19.19
N LYS A 277 9.62 6.54 18.76
CA LYS A 277 9.30 6.19 17.38
C LYS A 277 8.52 7.39 16.87
N ILE A 278 9.16 8.23 16.05
CA ILE A 278 8.36 9.04 15.14
C ILE A 278 7.54 7.92 14.52
N PRO A 279 6.21 7.89 14.68
CA PRO A 279 5.39 6.89 14.02
C PRO A 279 5.94 6.79 12.60
N ASP A 280 6.07 5.60 12.05
CA ASP A 280 6.47 5.43 10.65
C ASP A 280 5.52 6.28 9.78
N GLU A 281 5.89 7.53 9.60
CA GLU A 281 5.28 8.64 8.88
C GLU A 281 6.50 9.23 8.18
N THR A 282 7.07 8.56 7.19
CA THR A 282 6.66 8.81 5.79
C THR A 282 7.37 7.82 4.85
N ILE A 283 7.44 6.54 5.21
CA ILE A 283 6.90 5.57 4.26
C ILE A 283 5.49 5.39 4.77
N ASN A 284 4.49 5.73 3.98
CA ASN A 284 3.14 5.29 4.24
C ASN A 284 3.13 3.74 4.29
N THR A 285 3.50 3.13 5.42
CA THR A 285 2.58 2.15 5.98
C THR A 285 1.36 3.00 6.29
N LEU A 286 0.49 3.15 5.29
CA LEU A 286 -0.89 3.42 5.60
C LEU A 286 -1.24 2.31 6.59
N SER A 287 -1.20 2.62 7.88
CA SER A 287 -2.28 2.18 8.75
C SER A 287 -3.50 2.80 8.10
N THR A 288 -3.96 2.17 7.01
CA THR A 288 -5.23 2.45 6.40
C THR A 288 -6.17 2.21 7.55
N VAL A 289 -6.61 3.28 8.20
CA VAL A 289 -7.67 3.23 9.19
C VAL A 289 -8.87 2.79 8.36
N TYR A 290 -9.06 1.47 8.30
CA TYR A 290 -10.17 0.91 7.60
C TYR A 290 -11.38 0.98 8.51
N GLN A 291 -12.50 1.33 7.92
CA GLN A 291 -13.77 1.24 8.61
C GLN A 291 -14.17 -0.23 8.65
N ILE A 292 -14.45 -0.74 9.84
CA ILE A 292 -15.04 -2.06 10.01
C ILE A 292 -16.55 -1.91 9.87
N ILE A 293 -17.14 -2.60 8.89
CA ILE A 293 -18.59 -2.74 8.74
C ILE A 293 -18.93 -4.17 9.15
N CYS A 294 -19.69 -4.32 10.24
CA CYS A 294 -20.12 -5.63 10.69
C CYS A 294 -21.13 -6.21 9.70
N MET A 295 -20.84 -7.41 9.20
CA MET A 295 -21.79 -8.16 8.38
C MET A 295 -22.98 -8.59 9.23
N THR A 296 -24.15 -8.56 8.64
CA THR A 296 -25.34 -9.16 9.24
C THR A 296 -25.50 -10.59 8.78
N ARG A 297 -26.36 -11.37 9.44
CA ARG A 297 -26.54 -12.80 9.12
C ARG A 297 -27.02 -13.05 7.69
N SER A 298 -27.58 -12.04 7.03
CA SER A 298 -28.11 -12.13 5.67
C SER A 298 -27.62 -10.94 4.86
N SER A 299 -26.77 -11.18 3.87
CA SER A 299 -26.21 -10.12 3.03
C SER A 299 -26.37 -10.44 1.55
N LEU A 300 -26.43 -9.39 0.74
CA LEU A 300 -26.39 -9.46 -0.71
C LEU A 300 -25.01 -9.01 -1.19
N LEU A 301 -24.39 -9.77 -2.09
CA LEU A 301 -23.25 -9.30 -2.86
C LEU A 301 -23.76 -8.32 -3.92
N LEU A 302 -23.35 -7.06 -3.77
CA LEU A 302 -23.63 -6.00 -4.71
C LEU A 302 -22.34 -5.57 -5.40
N VAL A 303 -22.51 -4.93 -6.55
CA VAL A 303 -21.40 -4.45 -7.36
C VAL A 303 -21.59 -2.97 -7.60
N ASN A 304 -20.63 -2.17 -7.12
CA ASN A 304 -20.53 -0.78 -7.52
C ASN A 304 -19.54 -0.70 -8.66
N ASN A 305 -19.86 0.21 -9.58
CA ASN A 305 -19.29 0.32 -10.89
C ASN A 305 -18.96 1.77 -11.25
N THR A 306 -19.25 2.72 -10.35
CA THR A 306 -19.09 4.17 -10.57
C THR A 306 -17.61 4.56 -10.68
N TYR A 307 -16.74 3.86 -9.96
CA TYR A 307 -15.29 4.11 -9.92
C TYR A 307 -14.49 2.81 -10.13
N GLY A 308 -15.07 1.91 -10.92
CA GLY A 308 -14.59 0.54 -11.16
C GLY A 308 -15.37 -0.53 -10.40
N VAL A 309 -15.13 -1.82 -10.73
CA VAL A 309 -15.81 -2.95 -10.07
C VAL A 309 -15.34 -3.10 -8.64
N VAL A 310 -16.18 -2.71 -7.71
CA VAL A 310 -15.99 -2.97 -6.30
C VAL A 310 -17.15 -3.83 -5.83
N LEU A 311 -16.83 -5.05 -5.41
CA LEU A 311 -17.82 -5.88 -4.71
C LEU A 311 -17.99 -5.33 -3.30
N TYR A 312 -19.24 -5.25 -2.86
CA TYR A 312 -19.56 -4.86 -1.51
C TYR A 312 -20.76 -5.66 -1.01
N PHE A 313 -20.82 -5.86 0.30
CA PHE A 313 -21.96 -6.51 0.96
C PHE A 313 -22.88 -5.45 1.53
N ASP A 314 -24.17 -5.62 1.29
CA ASP A 314 -25.22 -4.85 1.94
C ASP A 314 -26.22 -5.77 2.64
N ASP A 315 -26.88 -5.24 3.66
CA ASP A 315 -27.91 -5.96 4.39
C ASP A 315 -29.19 -6.05 3.55
N ILE A 316 -29.77 -7.25 3.45
CA ILE A 316 -30.99 -7.46 2.66
C ILE A 316 -32.21 -6.68 3.19
N LYS A 317 -32.24 -6.39 4.49
CA LYS A 317 -33.30 -5.67 5.20
C LYS A 317 -33.01 -4.18 5.37
N ILE A 318 -31.73 -3.79 5.43
CA ILE A 318 -31.33 -2.40 5.68
C ILE A 318 -30.62 -1.86 4.42
N ARG A 319 -31.37 -1.21 3.52
CA ARG A 319 -30.78 -0.45 2.41
C ARG A 319 -30.00 0.74 2.97
N ARG A 320 -28.72 0.55 3.32
CA ARG A 320 -27.87 1.66 3.72
C ARG A 320 -27.29 2.29 2.46
N GLY A 321 -27.38 3.61 2.36
CA GLY A 321 -26.52 4.36 1.44
C GLY A 321 -25.08 4.26 1.96
N LEU A 322 -24.36 3.22 1.58
CA LEU A 322 -22.94 3.12 1.90
C LEU A 322 -22.17 4.12 1.02
N GLY A 323 -21.52 5.08 1.67
CA GLY A 323 -20.53 5.92 1.01
C GLY A 323 -19.35 5.06 0.58
N PHE A 324 -19.00 5.10 -0.71
CA PHE A 324 -17.88 4.35 -1.27
C PHE A 324 -16.54 4.98 -0.90
N ASN A 325 -16.09 4.75 0.33
CA ASN A 325 -14.71 5.01 0.71
C ASN A 325 -13.93 3.69 0.62
N ASN A 326 -12.83 3.69 -0.15
CA ASN A 326 -12.02 2.52 -0.54
C ASN A 326 -11.23 1.85 0.59
N ILE A 327 -11.68 1.98 1.83
CA ILE A 327 -10.99 1.43 3.00
C ILE A 327 -12.01 0.80 3.96
N VAL A 328 -12.82 -0.14 3.46
CA VAL A 328 -13.77 -0.91 4.28
C VAL A 328 -13.27 -2.34 4.45
N LYS A 329 -13.42 -2.88 5.66
CA LYS A 329 -13.31 -4.32 5.94
C LYS A 329 -14.63 -4.81 6.51
N TYR A 330 -15.02 -6.02 6.11
CA TYR A 330 -16.22 -6.68 6.58
C TYR A 330 -15.91 -7.50 7.83
N GLY A 331 -16.41 -7.04 8.98
CA GLY A 331 -16.22 -7.71 10.25
C GLY A 331 -17.23 -8.84 10.44
N LEU A 332 -16.74 -10.04 10.71
CA LEU A 332 -17.54 -11.19 11.14
C LEU A 332 -17.17 -11.56 12.57
N TYR A 333 -18.14 -12.15 13.29
CA TYR A 333 -17.95 -12.74 14.60
C TYR A 333 -18.41 -14.21 14.55
N SER A 334 -18.31 -14.93 15.66
CA SER A 334 -18.79 -16.30 15.74
C SER A 334 -20.28 -16.40 15.40
N GLY A 335 -20.64 -17.24 14.44
CA GLY A 335 -22.03 -17.41 13.98
C GLY A 335 -22.17 -17.90 12.54
N ASP A 336 -23.43 -18.05 12.12
CA ASP A 336 -23.83 -18.43 10.77
C ASP A 336 -24.23 -17.19 9.96
N TYR A 337 -23.67 -17.08 8.76
CA TYR A 337 -23.93 -16.02 7.79
C TYR A 337 -24.37 -16.61 6.46
N TYR A 338 -25.24 -15.89 5.76
CA TYR A 338 -25.71 -16.24 4.42
C TYR A 338 -25.50 -15.06 3.49
N ILE A 339 -24.86 -15.33 2.36
CA ILE A 339 -24.58 -14.35 1.32
C ILE A 339 -25.27 -14.81 0.06
N TYR A 340 -26.05 -13.93 -0.56
CA TYR A 340 -26.54 -14.15 -1.92
C TYR A 340 -25.52 -13.62 -2.95
N VAL A 341 -25.09 -14.48 -3.88
CA VAL A 341 -24.11 -14.17 -4.92
C VAL A 341 -24.77 -14.32 -6.31
N PRO A 342 -24.79 -13.27 -7.15
CA PRO A 342 -25.30 -13.39 -8.52
C PRO A 342 -24.47 -14.39 -9.36
N PRO A 343 -25.08 -15.12 -10.32
CA PRO A 343 -24.38 -16.10 -11.15
C PRO A 343 -23.14 -15.55 -11.88
N GLU A 344 -23.18 -14.28 -12.30
CA GLU A 344 -22.05 -13.63 -12.98
C GLU A 344 -20.80 -13.50 -12.09
N TYR A 345 -20.98 -13.41 -10.77
CA TYR A 345 -19.93 -13.20 -9.78
C TYR A 345 -19.68 -14.44 -8.93
N GLU A 346 -19.85 -15.62 -9.53
CA GLU A 346 -19.50 -16.90 -8.90
C GLU A 346 -18.10 -16.80 -8.24
N LEU A 347 -18.05 -17.06 -6.94
CA LEU A 347 -16.89 -16.73 -6.12
C LEU A 347 -16.49 -17.85 -5.17
N THR A 348 -15.27 -17.73 -4.68
CA THR A 348 -14.71 -18.55 -3.62
C THR A 348 -14.05 -17.66 -2.56
N PHE A 349 -13.77 -18.25 -1.40
CA PHE A 349 -13.07 -17.59 -0.30
C PHE A 349 -11.65 -18.15 -0.20
N PHE A 350 -10.67 -17.28 -0.41
CA PHE A 350 -9.24 -17.58 -0.32
C PHE A 350 -8.78 -17.49 1.15
N ASN A 351 -7.75 -18.29 1.49
CA ASN A 351 -7.21 -18.62 2.83
C ASN A 351 -7.80 -19.89 3.51
N LYS A 352 -7.74 -21.01 2.78
CA LYS A 352 -8.25 -22.35 3.16
C LYS A 352 -7.61 -22.98 4.42
N SER A 353 -6.55 -22.42 5.00
CA SER A 353 -5.89 -23.01 6.18
C SER A 353 -6.57 -22.71 7.51
N ASP A 354 -7.58 -21.84 7.54
CA ASP A 354 -8.26 -21.48 8.78
C ASP A 354 -9.50 -22.33 9.02
N SER A 355 -9.41 -23.27 9.97
CA SER A 355 -10.52 -24.16 10.32
C SER A 355 -11.71 -23.42 10.94
N ASN A 356 -11.54 -22.15 11.34
CA ASN A 356 -12.60 -21.34 11.94
C ASN A 356 -13.45 -20.58 10.92
N PHE A 357 -13.09 -20.60 9.64
CA PHE A 357 -13.88 -20.02 8.55
C PHE A 357 -14.31 -21.13 7.58
N ILE A 358 -15.55 -21.58 7.70
CA ILE A 358 -16.10 -22.66 6.88
C ILE A 358 -17.13 -22.06 5.94
N PHE A 359 -17.06 -22.34 4.64
CA PHE A 359 -18.10 -21.93 3.70
C PHE A 359 -18.59 -23.11 2.86
N SER A 360 -19.85 -23.02 2.42
CA SER A 360 -20.50 -24.02 1.57
C SER A 360 -21.61 -23.39 0.74
N GLY A 361 -21.87 -23.93 -0.45
CA GLY A 361 -22.97 -23.52 -1.30
C GLY A 361 -23.71 -24.72 -1.90
N ASP A 362 -24.66 -24.43 -2.79
CA ASP A 362 -25.41 -25.44 -3.52
C ASP A 362 -24.53 -26.13 -4.57
N ASN A 363 -24.41 -27.47 -4.49
CA ASN A 363 -23.62 -28.26 -5.43
C ASN A 363 -24.10 -28.16 -6.89
N THR A 364 -25.37 -27.80 -7.13
CA THR A 364 -25.90 -27.56 -8.47
C THR A 364 -25.55 -26.18 -9.01
N LYS A 365 -25.06 -25.28 -8.14
CA LYS A 365 -24.63 -23.91 -8.45
C LYS A 365 -23.14 -23.73 -8.15
N LYS A 366 -22.39 -24.78 -8.46
CA LYS A 366 -20.96 -24.90 -8.20
C LYS A 366 -20.19 -25.17 -9.47
N SER A 367 -19.04 -24.53 -9.61
CA SER A 367 -18.03 -24.90 -10.58
C SER A 367 -16.65 -24.96 -9.92
N THR A 368 -15.67 -25.51 -10.62
CA THR A 368 -14.28 -25.58 -10.14
C THR A 368 -13.36 -24.77 -11.04
N ASP A 369 -12.29 -24.25 -10.47
CA ASP A 369 -11.16 -23.68 -11.21
C ASP A 369 -9.85 -23.88 -10.43
N THR A 370 -8.72 -23.85 -11.13
CA THR A 370 -7.38 -23.97 -10.53
C THR A 370 -6.69 -22.62 -10.50
N ILE A 371 -6.35 -22.14 -9.31
CA ILE A 371 -5.63 -20.87 -9.12
C ILE A 371 -4.36 -21.17 -8.35
N ASP A 372 -3.22 -20.78 -8.95
CA ASP A 372 -1.88 -21.02 -8.42
C ASP A 372 -1.63 -22.49 -8.01
N GLY A 373 -2.14 -23.42 -8.82
CA GLY A 373 -1.99 -24.87 -8.60
C GLY A 373 -2.96 -25.48 -7.59
N VAL A 374 -3.87 -24.70 -7.00
CA VAL A 374 -4.87 -25.18 -6.04
C VAL A 374 -6.26 -25.16 -6.68
N VAL A 375 -6.98 -26.27 -6.56
CA VAL A 375 -8.37 -26.38 -7.03
C VAL A 375 -9.31 -25.78 -5.99
N TYR A 376 -10.15 -24.85 -6.43
CA TYR A 376 -11.17 -24.21 -5.63
C TYR A 376 -12.57 -24.49 -6.18
N ASP A 377 -13.52 -24.66 -5.27
CA ASP A 377 -14.94 -24.62 -5.57
C ASP A 377 -15.40 -23.15 -5.58
N PHE A 378 -16.06 -22.78 -6.66
CA PHE A 378 -16.73 -21.51 -6.88
C PHE A 378 -18.23 -21.74 -6.74
N TYR A 379 -18.93 -20.81 -6.08
CA TYR A 379 -20.36 -20.92 -5.84
C TYR A 379 -21.09 -19.62 -6.24
N TYR A 380 -22.32 -19.78 -6.72
CA TYR A 380 -23.30 -18.70 -6.86
C TYR A 380 -24.63 -19.07 -6.20
N GLY A 381 -25.54 -18.11 -6.06
CA GLY A 381 -26.72 -18.24 -5.22
C GLY A 381 -26.40 -18.05 -3.74
N THR A 382 -27.06 -18.81 -2.87
CA THR A 382 -26.84 -18.68 -1.42
C THR A 382 -25.61 -19.45 -0.98
N ILE A 383 -24.64 -18.74 -0.43
CA ILE A 383 -23.46 -19.30 0.25
C ILE A 383 -23.66 -19.17 1.75
N LYS A 384 -23.47 -20.27 2.47
CA LYS A 384 -23.42 -20.30 3.94
C LYS A 384 -21.97 -20.18 4.40
N ILE A 385 -21.70 -19.26 5.33
CA ILE A 385 -20.43 -19.13 6.05
C ILE A 385 -20.69 -19.43 7.53
N VAL A 386 -19.83 -20.24 8.14
CA VAL A 386 -19.86 -20.60 9.56
C VAL A 386 -18.54 -20.17 10.18
N ILE A 387 -18.63 -19.28 11.17
CA ILE A 387 -17.48 -18.80 11.94
C ILE A 387 -17.51 -19.44 13.32
N THR A 388 -16.51 -20.26 13.64
CA THR A 388 -16.42 -20.98 14.93
C THR A 388 -15.41 -20.37 15.90
N GLY A 389 -14.62 -19.39 15.46
CA GLY A 389 -13.57 -18.76 16.24
C GLY A 389 -12.89 -17.63 15.47
N SER A 390 -11.81 -17.08 16.03
CA SER A 390 -11.00 -16.10 15.32
C SER A 390 -10.35 -16.70 14.08
N PHE A 391 -10.29 -15.90 13.01
CA PHE A 391 -9.71 -16.33 11.74
C PHE A 391 -8.82 -15.23 11.13
N GLN A 392 -7.85 -15.64 10.33
CA GLN A 392 -7.00 -14.73 9.55
C GLN A 392 -7.79 -14.05 8.43
N PRO A 393 -7.43 -12.83 7.99
CA PRO A 393 -8.15 -12.15 6.92
C PRO A 393 -8.42 -13.04 5.70
N ILE A 394 -9.67 -13.02 5.24
CA ILE A 394 -10.17 -13.82 4.12
C ILE A 394 -10.32 -12.92 2.91
N SER A 395 -9.85 -13.41 1.77
CA SER A 395 -10.01 -12.76 0.48
C SER A 395 -11.18 -13.37 -0.28
N ILE A 396 -11.86 -12.55 -1.09
CA ILE A 396 -12.85 -13.05 -2.05
C ILE A 396 -12.22 -13.05 -3.42
N TYR A 397 -12.45 -14.13 -4.17
CA TYR A 397 -11.99 -14.25 -5.55
C TYR A 397 -13.15 -14.74 -6.40
N THR A 398 -13.45 -14.00 -7.47
CA THR A 398 -14.44 -14.39 -8.47
C THR A 398 -13.77 -15.20 -9.57
N LYS A 399 -14.46 -16.21 -10.09
CA LYS A 399 -13.93 -17.06 -11.15
C LYS A 399 -13.59 -16.24 -12.40
N SER A 400 -14.53 -15.39 -12.80
CA SER A 400 -14.42 -14.57 -14.02
C SER A 400 -13.44 -13.41 -13.86
N TYR A 401 -13.42 -12.74 -12.71
CA TYR A 401 -12.82 -11.40 -12.58
C TYR A 401 -11.73 -11.29 -11.50
N GLY A 402 -11.43 -12.38 -10.79
CA GLY A 402 -10.41 -12.42 -9.75
C GLY A 402 -10.80 -11.63 -8.49
N TYR A 403 -9.84 -10.96 -7.86
CA TYR A 403 -10.04 -10.35 -6.54
C TYR A 403 -11.02 -9.17 -6.51
N LEU A 404 -11.12 -8.36 -7.58
CA LEU A 404 -11.98 -7.17 -7.60
C LEU A 404 -11.88 -6.28 -6.33
N ASN A 405 -10.64 -5.98 -5.91
CA ASN A 405 -10.31 -5.25 -4.68
C ASN A 405 -10.75 -5.91 -3.35
N CYS A 406 -11.17 -7.17 -3.39
CA CYS A 406 -11.61 -7.92 -2.21
C CYS A 406 -10.52 -8.80 -1.58
N LYS A 407 -9.25 -8.40 -1.73
CA LYS A 407 -8.16 -9.05 -1.01
C LYS A 407 -8.21 -8.66 0.48
N ASP A 408 -8.14 -9.69 1.32
CA ASP A 408 -8.15 -9.63 2.78
C ASP A 408 -9.35 -8.83 3.32
N ILE A 409 -10.47 -8.83 2.60
CA ILE A 409 -11.59 -7.90 2.86
C ILE A 409 -12.44 -8.32 4.06
N MET A 410 -12.50 -9.61 4.36
CA MET A 410 -13.23 -10.16 5.50
C MET A 410 -12.29 -10.39 6.68
N ILE A 411 -12.69 -9.94 7.87
CA ILE A 411 -11.87 -10.04 9.09
C ILE A 411 -12.72 -10.54 10.26
N TYR A 412 -12.09 -11.24 11.21
CA TYR A 412 -12.70 -11.48 12.50
C TYR A 412 -12.68 -10.20 13.34
N SER A 413 -13.81 -9.83 13.95
CA SER A 413 -13.89 -8.65 14.81
C SER A 413 -14.82 -8.86 16.00
N GLU A 414 -14.28 -8.78 17.21
CA GLU A 414 -15.06 -8.83 18.45
C GLU A 414 -16.04 -7.66 18.56
N THR A 415 -15.77 -6.52 17.92
CA THR A 415 -16.71 -5.39 17.89
C THR A 415 -18.01 -5.73 17.14
N CYS A 416 -18.00 -6.80 16.34
CA CYS A 416 -19.17 -7.33 15.64
C CYS A 416 -19.88 -8.44 16.43
N SER A 417 -19.57 -8.62 17.73
CA SER A 417 -20.21 -9.59 18.61
C SER A 417 -21.69 -9.29 18.89
N PHE A 418 -22.11 -8.03 18.71
CA PHE A 418 -23.51 -7.63 18.80
C PHE A 418 -24.22 -7.96 17.48
N ILE A 419 -24.41 -9.24 17.23
CA ILE A 419 -25.28 -9.68 16.15
C ILE A 419 -26.71 -9.36 16.60
N LEU A 420 -27.37 -8.42 15.91
CA LEU A 420 -28.79 -8.15 16.13
C LEU A 420 -29.54 -9.49 16.11
N PRO A 421 -30.34 -9.81 17.13
CA PRO A 421 -31.16 -11.01 17.10
C PRO A 421 -32.18 -10.80 15.98
N ASP A 422 -32.00 -11.51 14.85
CA ASP A 422 -33.11 -12.18 14.19
C ASP A 422 -32.68 -13.13 13.05
N GLU A 423 -33.46 -14.21 13.01
CA GLU A 423 -33.74 -15.30 12.07
C GLU A 423 -32.78 -15.63 10.92
N LYS A 424 -32.65 -16.95 10.66
CA LYS A 424 -32.23 -17.49 9.35
C LYS A 424 -32.94 -16.67 8.25
N PRO A 425 -32.23 -16.18 7.22
CA PRO A 425 -32.90 -15.55 6.09
C PRO A 425 -33.95 -16.51 5.54
N TYR A 426 -35.20 -16.06 5.47
CA TYR A 426 -36.14 -16.61 4.51
C TYR A 426 -35.56 -16.33 3.13
N LEU A 427 -35.40 -17.39 2.34
CA LEU A 427 -35.11 -17.31 0.92
C LEU A 427 -36.11 -16.33 0.30
N ILE A 428 -35.64 -15.18 -0.20
CA ILE A 428 -36.47 -14.34 -1.06
C ILE A 428 -36.39 -14.98 -2.44
N PRO A 429 -37.45 -15.65 -2.94
CA PRO A 429 -37.53 -15.97 -4.35
C PRO A 429 -37.45 -14.65 -5.12
N TYR A 430 -36.53 -14.59 -6.09
CA TYR A 430 -36.23 -13.40 -6.89
C TYR A 430 -37.46 -12.59 -7.32
N ILE A 431 -37.32 -11.27 -7.21
CA ILE A 431 -37.92 -10.28 -8.13
C ILE A 431 -36.83 -9.92 -9.14
#